data_AF-A0A0J6VU98-F1
#
_entry.id   AF-A0A0J6VU98-F1
#
_cell.length_a   1.000
_cell.length_b   1.000
_cell.length_c   1.000
_cell.angle_alpha   90.00
_cell.angle_beta   90.00
_cell.angle_gamma   90.00
#
_symmetry.space_group_name_H-M   'P 1'
#
loop_
_entity.id
_entity.type
_entity.pdbx_description
1 polymer ?
#
loop_
_entity_poly.entity_id
_entity_poly.type
_entity_poly.pdbx_seq_one_letter_code
_entity_poly.pdbx_strand_id
1 'polypeptide(L)'
;MGCDVDHTTPWPFGLTHPSGLKLYCRTHHLIKTFYTGPNGWKDQQRPDGSIVVTAPTGHVYVTEAFGGVLFPGLATPTATIPTATPTESTDRSAMMPRRATTREQDRRQRIAHERRQRIELDAELERQRQARFAATEPPPF
;
A
#
# COMPACT_ATOMS: atom_id res chain seq x y z
N MET A 1 2.46 8.87 -0.33
CA MET A 1 3.14 7.73 0.33
C MET A 1 2.57 6.49 -0.32
N GLY A 2 3.37 5.62 -0.92
CA GLY A 2 2.86 4.45 -1.63
C GLY A 2 2.51 3.32 -0.66
N CYS A 3 1.41 2.62 -0.92
CA CYS A 3 1.08 1.37 -0.27
C CYS A 3 1.32 0.24 -1.28
N ASP A 4 2.05 -0.79 -0.88
CA ASP A 4 2.12 -2.03 -1.62
C ASP A 4 1.01 -2.95 -1.13
N VAL A 5 0.41 -3.70 -2.06
CA VAL A 5 -0.50 -4.81 -1.74
C VAL A 5 0.34 -6.07 -1.69
N ASP A 6 0.52 -6.59 -0.49
CA ASP A 6 1.44 -7.68 -0.17
C ASP A 6 0.68 -8.97 0.13
N HIS A 7 1.19 -10.10 -0.33
CA HIS A 7 0.59 -11.39 -0.03
C HIS A 7 0.96 -11.85 1.40
N THR A 8 0.00 -12.44 2.10
CA THR A 8 0.27 -13.10 3.38
C THR A 8 1.14 -14.34 3.21
N THR A 9 0.81 -15.17 2.23
CA THR A 9 1.69 -16.25 1.78
C THR A 9 2.45 -15.79 0.54
N PRO A 10 3.80 -15.80 0.55
CA PRO A 10 4.58 -15.29 -0.57
C PRO A 10 4.33 -16.09 -1.85
N TRP A 11 4.43 -15.42 -3.00
CA TRP A 11 4.44 -16.07 -4.32
C TRP A 11 5.62 -17.08 -4.43
N PRO A 12 5.47 -18.22 -5.13
CA PRO A 12 4.26 -18.68 -5.86
C PRO A 12 3.24 -19.43 -5.00
N PHE A 13 3.41 -19.48 -3.68
CA PHE A 13 2.63 -20.34 -2.81
C PHE A 13 1.29 -19.72 -2.38
N GLY A 14 1.17 -18.38 -2.41
CA GLY A 14 -0.05 -17.67 -2.06
C GLY A 14 -0.91 -17.27 -3.25
N LEU A 15 -2.24 -17.30 -3.06
CA LEU A 15 -3.22 -16.82 -4.02
C LEU A 15 -3.36 -15.29 -3.96
N THR A 16 -3.53 -14.65 -5.11
CA THR A 16 -3.96 -13.25 -5.19
C THR A 16 -5.45 -13.17 -4.87
N HIS A 17 -5.79 -12.98 -3.60
CA HIS A 17 -7.18 -12.91 -3.12
C HIS A 17 -7.30 -11.91 -1.96
N PRO A 18 -8.37 -11.09 -1.84
CA PRO A 18 -8.49 -10.07 -0.80
C PRO A 18 -8.22 -10.56 0.63
N SER A 19 -8.69 -11.76 0.97
CA SER A 19 -8.46 -12.38 2.30
C SER A 19 -7.03 -12.84 2.56
N GLY A 20 -6.15 -12.80 1.56
CA GLY A 20 -4.73 -13.13 1.65
C GLY A 20 -3.80 -11.99 1.28
N LEU A 21 -4.34 -10.79 1.13
CA LEU A 21 -3.59 -9.58 0.83
C LEU A 21 -3.64 -8.64 2.03
N LYS A 22 -2.55 -7.90 2.23
CA LYS A 22 -2.42 -6.87 3.27
C LYS A 22 -1.68 -5.66 2.73
N LEU A 23 -1.81 -4.57 3.46
CA LEU A 23 -1.29 -3.28 3.07
C LEU A 23 -0.04 -2.96 3.88
N TYR A 24 1.09 -2.83 3.20
CA TYR A 24 2.33 -2.38 3.79
C TYR A 24 2.90 -1.18 3.04
N CYS A 25 3.58 -0.30 3.77
CA CYS A 25 4.49 0.63 3.09
C CYS A 25 5.67 -0.17 2.50
N ARG A 26 6.31 0.36 1.45
CA ARG A 26 7.46 -0.29 0.79
C ARG A 26 8.54 -0.76 1.78
N THR A 27 8.83 0.02 2.81
CA THR A 27 9.86 -0.36 3.80
C THR A 27 9.46 -1.58 4.61
N HIS A 28 8.23 -1.62 5.13
CA HIS A 28 7.75 -2.79 5.88
C HIS A 28 7.57 -4.02 4.98
N HIS A 29 7.13 -3.82 3.74
CA HIS A 29 7.04 -4.90 2.75
C HIS A 29 8.43 -5.53 2.50
N LEU A 30 9.48 -4.73 2.28
CA LEU A 30 10.85 -5.26 2.11
C LEU A 30 11.35 -5.99 3.37
N ILE A 31 11.09 -5.45 4.56
CA ILE A 31 11.49 -6.09 5.83
C ILE A 31 10.82 -7.46 5.98
N LYS A 32 9.50 -7.50 5.81
CA LYS A 32 8.68 -8.71 5.92
C LYS A 32 9.03 -9.76 4.86
N THR A 33 9.51 -9.36 3.67
CA THR A 33 9.86 -10.32 2.62
C THR A 33 11.27 -10.89 2.80
N PHE A 34 12.25 -10.04 3.13
CA PHE A 34 13.66 -10.40 3.01
C PHE A 34 14.41 -10.55 4.33
N TYR A 35 13.93 -9.95 5.42
CA TYR A 35 14.52 -10.08 6.76
C TYR A 35 13.67 -11.00 7.64
N THR A 36 13.53 -12.27 7.22
CA THR A 36 12.70 -13.30 7.86
C THR A 36 13.55 -14.47 8.39
N GLY A 37 12.91 -15.50 8.96
CA GLY A 37 13.58 -16.70 9.48
C GLY A 37 13.73 -16.72 11.00
N PRO A 38 14.59 -17.59 11.56
CA PRO A 38 14.73 -17.80 13.01
C PRO A 38 14.96 -16.52 13.82
N ASN A 39 15.76 -15.60 13.28
CA ASN A 39 16.11 -14.31 13.90
C ASN A 39 15.54 -13.11 13.11
N GLY A 40 14.50 -13.33 12.31
CA GLY A 40 13.89 -12.32 11.46
C GLY A 40 12.55 -11.81 11.98
N TRP A 41 11.95 -10.91 11.21
CA TRP A 41 10.58 -10.47 11.41
C TRP A 41 9.61 -11.59 11.01
N LYS A 42 8.50 -11.69 11.74
CA LYS A 42 7.39 -12.59 11.42
C LYS A 42 6.10 -11.81 11.41
N ASP A 43 5.19 -12.16 10.53
CA ASP A 43 3.85 -11.58 10.55
C ASP A 43 2.75 -12.62 10.35
N GLN A 44 1.59 -12.35 10.95
CA GLN A 44 0.39 -13.16 10.83
C GLN A 44 -0.79 -12.24 10.58
N GLN A 45 -1.47 -12.43 9.45
CA GLN A 45 -2.75 -11.78 9.20
C GLN A 45 -3.87 -12.62 9.83
N ARG A 46 -4.75 -11.97 10.58
CA ARG A 46 -5.95 -12.58 11.17
C ARG A 46 -7.17 -12.38 10.26
N PRO A 47 -8.22 -13.21 10.40
CA PRO A 47 -9.44 -13.10 9.59
C PRO A 47 -10.16 -11.75 9.72
N ASP A 48 -10.06 -11.10 10.89
CA ASP A 48 -10.62 -9.76 11.15
C ASP A 48 -9.83 -8.61 10.48
N GLY A 49 -8.80 -8.93 9.69
CA GLY A 49 -7.96 -7.98 8.97
C GLY A 49 -6.83 -7.38 9.79
N SER A 50 -6.72 -7.69 11.09
CA SER A 50 -5.58 -7.27 11.91
C SER A 50 -4.32 -8.06 11.55
N ILE A 51 -3.15 -7.44 11.72
CA ILE A 51 -1.85 -8.02 11.45
C ILE A 51 -1.04 -8.01 12.74
N VAL A 52 -0.58 -9.19 13.14
CA VAL A 52 0.35 -9.36 14.25
C VAL A 52 1.75 -9.40 13.66
N VAL A 53 2.63 -8.52 14.11
CA VAL A 53 4.03 -8.44 13.68
C VAL A 53 4.92 -8.70 14.88
N THR A 54 5.79 -9.70 14.77
CA THR A 54 6.80 -10.03 15.79
C THR A 54 8.17 -9.59 15.30
N ALA A 55 8.81 -8.72 16.07
CA ALA A 55 10.18 -8.26 15.80
C ALA A 55 11.20 -9.35 16.14
N PRO A 56 12.42 -9.29 15.56
CA PRO A 56 13.54 -10.17 15.93
C PRO A 56 13.87 -10.19 17.42
N THR A 57 13.57 -9.08 18.11
CA THR A 57 13.78 -8.92 19.56
C THR A 57 12.67 -9.55 20.40
N GLY A 58 11.65 -10.16 19.79
CA GLY A 58 10.50 -10.76 20.45
C GLY A 58 9.34 -9.81 20.74
N HIS A 59 9.48 -8.51 20.49
CA HIS A 59 8.38 -7.56 20.66
C HIS A 59 7.25 -7.84 19.67
N VAL A 60 6.01 -7.74 20.13
CA VAL A 60 4.80 -7.99 19.34
C VAL A 60 4.01 -6.71 19.17
N TYR A 61 3.63 -6.43 17.93
CA TYR A 61 2.82 -5.27 17.54
C TYR A 61 1.57 -5.77 16.81
N VAL A 62 0.43 -5.13 17.05
CA VAL A 62 -0.83 -5.49 16.39
C VAL A 62 -1.39 -4.25 15.71
N THR A 63 -1.76 -4.38 14.43
CA THR A 63 -2.42 -3.29 13.71
C THR A 63 -3.90 -3.24 14.05
N GLU A 64 -4.47 -2.03 14.05
CA GLU A 64 -5.91 -1.85 14.10
C GLU A 64 -6.50 -1.88 12.68
N ALA A 65 -7.45 -2.78 12.43
CA ALA A 65 -8.20 -2.84 11.18
C ALA A 65 -9.30 -1.76 11.15
N PHE A 66 -8.92 -0.48 11.28
CA PHE A 66 -9.85 0.63 11.51
C PHE A 66 -10.93 0.78 10.42
N GLY A 67 -10.64 0.35 9.19
CA GLY A 67 -11.64 0.27 8.12
C GLY A 67 -12.83 -0.63 8.48
N GLY A 68 -12.58 -1.75 9.17
CA GLY A 68 -13.65 -2.63 9.68
C GLY A 68 -14.43 -2.02 10.85
N VAL A 69 -13.83 -1.10 11.60
CA VAL A 69 -14.52 -0.35 12.66
C VAL A 69 -15.48 0.68 12.06
N LEU A 70 -15.03 1.42 11.04
CA LEU A 70 -15.86 2.41 10.35
C LEU A 70 -16.91 1.78 9.44
N PHE A 71 -16.59 0.64 8.83
CA PHE A 71 -17.42 -0.05 7.85
C PHE A 71 -17.51 -1.54 8.22
N PRO A 72 -18.48 -1.96 9.06
CA PRO A 72 -18.56 -3.33 9.56
C PRO A 72 -18.60 -4.41 8.47
N GLY A 73 -19.14 -4.10 7.29
CA GLY A 73 -19.11 -5.01 6.13
C GLY A 73 -17.70 -5.38 5.67
N LEU A 74 -16.70 -4.53 5.91
CA LEU A 74 -15.30 -4.77 5.57
C LEU A 74 -14.55 -5.60 6.63
N ALA A 75 -15.11 -5.77 7.83
CA ALA A 75 -14.53 -6.61 8.88
C ALA A 75 -14.76 -8.11 8.64
N THR A 76 -15.61 -8.46 7.68
CA THR A 76 -15.89 -9.86 7.34
C THR A 76 -14.92 -10.34 6.26
N PRO A 77 -14.14 -11.42 6.49
CA PRO A 77 -13.29 -11.99 5.46
C PRO A 77 -14.11 -12.42 4.25
N THR A 78 -13.65 -12.10 3.04
CA THR A 78 -14.33 -12.45 1.78
C THR A 78 -14.33 -13.95 1.50
N ALA A 79 -13.28 -14.68 1.90
CA ALA A 79 -13.24 -16.14 1.83
C ALA A 79 -12.18 -16.73 2.78
N THR A 80 -12.34 -17.99 3.15
CA THR A 80 -11.25 -18.79 3.73
C THR A 80 -10.29 -19.19 2.61
N ILE A 81 -9.01 -18.86 2.76
CA ILE A 81 -7.97 -19.22 1.78
C ILE A 81 -7.06 -20.31 2.34
N PRO A 82 -6.69 -21.32 1.53
CA PRO A 82 -5.72 -22.30 1.95
C PRO A 82 -4.34 -21.64 2.09
N THR A 83 -3.74 -21.78 3.27
CA THR A 83 -2.38 -21.31 3.52
C THR A 83 -1.41 -22.44 3.21
N ALA A 84 -0.60 -22.28 2.15
CA ALA A 84 0.57 -23.12 1.95
C ALA A 84 1.72 -22.61 2.82
N THR A 85 2.48 -23.53 3.44
CA THR A 85 3.72 -23.18 4.12
C THR A 85 4.82 -23.01 3.06
N PRO A 86 5.32 -21.79 2.82
CA PRO A 86 6.39 -21.59 1.86
C PRO A 86 7.69 -22.23 2.37
N THR A 87 8.48 -22.80 1.47
CA THR A 87 9.83 -23.26 1.80
C THR A 87 10.68 -22.06 2.24
N GLU A 88 11.33 -22.17 3.40
CA GLU A 88 12.27 -21.15 3.85
C GLU A 88 13.54 -21.17 2.97
N SER A 89 13.96 -19.99 2.51
CA SER A 89 15.22 -19.79 1.81
C SER A 89 16.18 -19.06 2.75
N THR A 90 17.43 -19.54 2.82
CA THR A 90 18.45 -19.04 3.75
C THR A 90 18.99 -17.65 3.40
N ASP A 91 18.93 -17.23 2.13
CA ASP A 91 19.66 -16.05 1.62
C ASP A 91 18.75 -14.99 0.97
N ARG A 92 17.53 -14.84 1.48
CA ARG A 92 16.56 -13.86 0.95
C ARG A 92 17.09 -12.43 0.92
N SER A 93 17.92 -12.03 1.88
CA SER A 93 18.50 -10.69 1.94
C SER A 93 19.34 -10.34 0.70
N ALA A 94 19.98 -11.33 0.06
CA ALA A 94 20.75 -11.13 -1.18
C ALA A 94 19.85 -10.81 -2.39
N MET A 95 18.58 -11.22 -2.34
CA MET A 95 17.57 -10.90 -3.36
C MET A 95 16.90 -9.55 -3.15
N MET A 96 17.24 -8.82 -2.08
CA MET A 96 16.63 -7.52 -1.80
C MET A 96 16.92 -6.53 -2.94
N PRO A 97 15.89 -5.90 -3.53
CA PRO A 97 16.08 -4.88 -4.55
C PRO A 97 16.90 -3.71 -4.01
N ARG A 98 17.92 -3.32 -4.77
CA ARG A 98 18.67 -2.08 -4.52
C ARG A 98 17.94 -0.90 -5.13
N ARG A 99 17.99 0.24 -4.44
CA ARG A 99 17.37 1.47 -4.92
C ARG A 99 18.16 1.99 -6.13
N ALA A 100 17.47 2.25 -7.23
CA ALA A 100 18.08 2.79 -8.45
C ALA A 100 18.28 4.32 -8.39
N THR A 101 17.43 5.03 -7.66
CA THR A 101 17.38 6.49 -7.52
C THR A 101 17.65 6.91 -6.08
N THR A 102 18.08 8.15 -5.82
CA THR A 102 18.19 8.61 -4.43
C THR A 102 16.82 9.01 -3.86
N ARG A 103 16.69 9.04 -2.53
CA ARG A 103 15.45 9.53 -1.87
C ARG A 103 15.14 10.98 -2.24
N GLU A 104 16.17 11.79 -2.43
CA GLU A 104 16.03 13.19 -2.83
C GLU A 104 15.50 13.30 -4.28
N GLN A 105 16.04 12.49 -5.20
CA GLN A 105 15.56 12.42 -6.58
C GLN A 105 14.09 11.99 -6.64
N ASP A 106 13.72 10.90 -5.95
CA ASP A 106 12.32 10.43 -5.86
C ASP A 106 11.41 11.55 -5.32
N ARG A 107 11.85 12.26 -4.27
CA ARG A 107 11.10 13.38 -3.69
C ARG A 107 10.92 14.52 -4.69
N ARG A 108 11.98 14.91 -5.40
CA ARG A 108 11.94 15.95 -6.42
C ARG A 108 11.01 15.57 -7.57
N GLN A 109 11.09 14.34 -8.07
CA GLN A 109 10.23 13.83 -9.13
C GLN A 109 8.76 13.82 -8.71
N ARG A 110 8.47 13.34 -7.49
CA ARG A 110 7.10 13.36 -6.94
C ARG A 110 6.55 14.78 -6.85
N ILE A 111 7.30 15.72 -6.28
CA ILE A 111 6.87 17.13 -6.17
C ILE A 111 6.63 17.72 -7.57
N ALA A 112 7.50 17.46 -8.53
CA ALA A 112 7.34 17.95 -9.90
C ALA A 112 6.10 17.36 -10.57
N HIS A 113 5.80 16.08 -10.34
CA HIS A 113 4.60 15.42 -10.84
C HIS A 113 3.32 16.02 -10.22
N GLU A 114 3.28 16.15 -8.90
CA GLU A 114 2.14 16.76 -8.19
C GLU A 114 1.91 18.22 -8.64
N ARG A 115 2.97 18.98 -8.91
CA ARG A 115 2.86 20.35 -9.46
C ARG A 115 2.26 20.37 -10.86
N ARG A 116 2.65 19.45 -11.74
CA ARG A 116 2.06 19.35 -13.10
C ARG A 116 0.58 19.02 -13.04
N GLN A 117 0.20 18.04 -12.21
CA GLN A 117 -1.21 17.66 -12.02
C GLN A 117 -2.05 18.84 -11.51
N ARG A 118 -1.52 19.65 -10.57
CA ARG A 118 -2.21 20.85 -10.08
C ARG A 118 -2.39 21.90 -11.17
N ILE A 119 -1.37 22.16 -11.98
CA ILE A 119 -1.47 23.11 -13.10
C ILE A 119 -2.55 22.67 -14.09
N GLU A 120 -2.61 21.38 -14.43
CA GLU A 120 -3.63 20.83 -15.33
C GLU A 120 -5.05 21.00 -14.76
N LEU A 121 -5.22 20.69 -13.47
CA LEU A 121 -6.50 20.83 -12.77
C LEU A 121 -6.95 22.28 -12.64
N ASP A 122 -6.04 23.20 -12.30
CA ASP A 122 -6.32 24.63 -12.22
C ASP A 122 -6.73 25.20 -13.58
N ALA A 123 -6.04 24.81 -14.65
CA ALA A 123 -6.40 25.22 -16.01
C ALA A 123 -7.78 24.68 -16.44
N GLU A 124 -8.15 23.48 -16.01
CA GLU A 124 -9.48 22.92 -16.26
C GLU A 124 -10.57 23.67 -15.48
N LEU A 125 -10.33 23.97 -14.21
CA LEU A 125 -11.23 24.78 -13.39
C LEU A 125 -11.41 26.19 -13.97
N GLU A 126 -10.35 26.81 -14.49
CA GLU A 126 -10.44 28.11 -15.17
C GLU A 126 -11.29 28.04 -16.44
N ARG A 127 -11.10 27.02 -17.29
CA ARG A 127 -11.96 26.81 -18.48
C ARG A 127 -13.43 26.63 -18.09
N GLN A 128 -13.71 25.83 -17.06
CA GLN A 128 -15.08 25.64 -16.57
C GLN A 128 -15.68 26.95 -16.02
N ARG A 129 -14.89 27.75 -15.29
CA ARG A 129 -15.32 29.06 -14.80
C ARG A 129 -15.64 30.02 -15.94
N GLN A 130 -14.79 30.09 -16.96
CA GLN A 130 -15.01 30.92 -18.15
C GLN A 130 -16.26 30.50 -18.91
N ALA A 131 -16.44 29.19 -19.15
CA ALA A 131 -17.63 28.66 -19.81
C ALA A 131 -18.91 28.97 -19.03
N ARG A 132 -18.87 28.82 -17.69
CA ARG A 132 -19.99 29.21 -16.83
C ARG A 132 -20.30 30.68 -16.93
N PHE A 133 -19.27 31.54 -16.90
CA PHE A 133 -19.43 32.99 -16.99
C PHE A 133 -20.09 33.38 -18.31
N ALA A 134 -19.59 32.87 -19.45
CA ALA A 134 -20.15 33.11 -20.77
C ALA A 134 -21.60 32.62 -20.93
N ALA A 135 -21.98 31.51 -20.26
CA ALA A 135 -23.35 31.02 -20.27
C ALA A 135 -24.33 31.86 -19.41
N THR A 136 -23.80 32.64 -18.45
CA THR A 136 -24.60 33.46 -17.53
C THR A 136 -24.58 34.95 -17.85
N GLU A 137 -23.81 35.38 -18.85
CA GLU A 137 -23.72 36.78 -19.24
C GLU A 137 -25.00 37.19 -19.99
N PRO A 138 -25.77 38.19 -19.51
CA PRO A 138 -26.96 38.66 -20.22
C PRO A 138 -26.53 39.28 -21.56
N PRO A 139 -27.32 39.11 -22.63
CA PRO A 139 -26.95 39.58 -23.97
C PRO A 139 -26.71 41.10 -23.95
N PRO A 140 -25.74 41.61 -24.73
CA PRO A 140 -25.56 43.05 -24.88
C PRO A 140 -26.82 43.62 -25.53
N PHE A 141 -27.32 44.68 -24.92
CA PHE A 141 -28.52 45.43 -25.28
C PHE A 141 -28.50 45.96 -26.72
#